data_AF-A0A662YJX4-F1
#
_entry.id   AF-A0A662YJX4-F1
#
_cell.length_a   1.000
_cell.length_b   1.000
_cell.length_c   1.000
_cell.angle_alpha   90.00
_cell.angle_beta   90.00
_cell.angle_gamma   90.00
#
_symmetry.space_group_name_H-M   'P 1'
#
loop_
_entity.id
_entity.type
_entity.pdbx_description
1 polymer ?
#
loop_
_entity_poly.entity_id
_entity_poly.type
_entity_poly.pdbx_seq_one_letter_code
_entity_poly.pdbx_strand_id
1 'polypeptide(L)'
;MNCCSLHGCVQLTVTATLLLLLGQLSWGAEGPSSASFLQDLLARYGDNETLTDLTMHINVSGEQHTNSLKQLLKNINTSEDALTELGRWGLVIGSEILLCEGRTLPLETISLQSASFVTSADVQWSREVVRDASISCIPLNCWAIFYPRRCSEQAEELVATFGKVSGPMGLRLDRPIRVELRDDRTETYVKSIHSQLTSEPNVQLVVCIITGNRDDLYGAIKKLCSVQSPVPSQAINVRTISQPQKLRSIAQKILLQINAKLGGELWSVNIPLKQLMVIGVDVHHDASRGNRSVMGFVASLNGTLTRWYSRVVFQMPNEEIINGFRICLLASLQKYFEVNHNLPEKIVVYRDGVSDGQLKAVEDFEIPQLLKCFETFPRYEPKMAFIVVQKRISTTLYSCSGDRFGTPPPGTILDHTVTNKEWVDFYLMAHHIRQGCGLPTHYISVYNTANLSPDHLQRLTFKMCHMYWNWPGTIRVPAPCKYAHKLAFLSGQVLHSEPAIQLSDKLHFL
;
A
#
# COMPACT_ATOMS: atom_id res chain seq x y z
N MET A 1 -14.03 -0.46 51.79
CA MET A 1 -13.68 0.19 50.51
C MET A 1 -14.38 -0.62 49.42
N ASN A 2 -15.67 -0.39 49.17
CA ASN A 2 -16.25 0.59 48.25
C ASN A 2 -15.82 0.46 46.78
N CYS A 3 -16.78 -0.01 45.98
CA CYS A 3 -17.28 0.51 44.70
C CYS A 3 -16.41 0.50 43.42
N CYS A 4 -16.97 -0.16 42.38
CA CYS A 4 -17.26 0.31 41.00
C CYS A 4 -16.16 1.07 40.22
N SER A 5 -15.94 0.94 38.91
CA SER A 5 -16.60 0.27 37.78
C SER A 5 -15.86 0.68 36.48
N LEU A 6 -15.98 -0.13 35.41
CA LEU A 6 -16.01 0.25 33.98
C LEU A 6 -14.74 0.85 33.32
N HIS A 7 -14.15 0.13 32.36
CA HIS A 7 -14.21 0.49 30.92
C HIS A 7 -13.54 -0.57 30.01
N GLY A 8 -14.06 -0.65 28.78
CA GLY A 8 -14.03 -1.81 27.89
C GLY A 8 -12.66 -2.22 27.38
N CYS A 9 -12.44 -3.53 27.36
CA CYS A 9 -11.23 -4.20 26.95
C CYS A 9 -11.53 -5.05 25.71
N VAL A 10 -10.73 -4.90 24.64
CA VAL A 10 -10.83 -5.71 23.42
C VAL A 10 -9.57 -6.57 23.36
N GLN A 11 -9.67 -7.83 23.78
CA GLN A 11 -8.55 -8.81 23.86
C GLN A 11 -8.26 -9.35 22.46
N LEU A 12 -7.03 -9.78 22.10
CA LEU A 12 -6.64 -10.22 20.73
C LEU A 12 -5.51 -11.27 20.61
N THR A 13 -5.67 -12.33 19.79
CA THR A 13 -4.87 -13.60 19.83
C THR A 13 -4.24 -14.06 18.49
N VAL A 14 -2.91 -14.28 18.40
CA VAL A 14 -2.13 -14.84 17.24
C VAL A 14 -1.99 -16.38 17.25
N THR A 15 -2.12 -17.07 16.10
CA THR A 15 -1.70 -18.49 15.90
C THR A 15 -0.68 -18.72 14.76
N ALA A 16 0.28 -19.63 14.99
CA ALA A 16 1.14 -20.25 13.98
C ALA A 16 0.71 -21.72 13.69
N THR A 17 0.42 -21.95 12.40
CA THR A 17 0.34 -23.15 11.53
C THR A 17 0.20 -24.59 12.08
N LEU A 18 -0.86 -25.29 11.63
CA LEU A 18 -0.80 -26.71 11.19
C LEU A 18 -1.91 -27.06 10.16
N LEU A 19 -1.85 -26.44 8.97
CA LEU A 19 -2.58 -26.89 7.76
C LEU A 19 -1.64 -27.66 6.81
N LEU A 20 -0.63 -28.34 7.37
CA LEU A 20 0.50 -28.91 6.63
C LEU A 20 0.27 -30.33 6.08
N LEU A 21 -0.72 -31.11 6.53
CA LEU A 21 -0.79 -32.52 6.15
C LEU A 21 -1.67 -32.89 4.93
N LEU A 22 -2.42 -31.94 4.36
CA LEU A 22 -2.99 -32.11 3.00
C LEU A 22 -2.34 -31.17 1.96
N GLY A 23 -1.43 -30.28 2.39
CA GLY A 23 -0.67 -29.41 1.50
C GLY A 23 0.73 -29.92 1.12
N GLN A 24 1.34 -30.84 1.90
CA GLN A 24 2.75 -31.21 1.72
C GLN A 24 3.05 -32.53 0.99
N LEU A 25 2.06 -33.31 0.57
CA LEU A 25 2.33 -34.49 -0.29
C LEU A 25 2.36 -34.15 -1.80
N SER A 26 2.30 -32.88 -2.17
CA SER A 26 2.38 -32.44 -3.59
C SER A 26 3.24 -31.19 -3.85
N TRP A 27 3.80 -30.50 -2.86
CA TRP A 27 4.43 -29.20 -3.10
C TRP A 27 5.74 -29.05 -2.31
N GLY A 28 6.79 -29.66 -2.85
CA GLY A 28 8.17 -29.21 -2.65
C GLY A 28 8.50 -28.20 -3.75
N ALA A 29 9.15 -27.10 -3.37
CA ALA A 29 9.55 -25.94 -4.19
C ALA A 29 8.41 -24.97 -4.58
N GLU A 30 8.62 -23.70 -4.23
CA GLU A 30 8.00 -22.50 -4.80
C GLU A 30 6.47 -22.53 -4.97
N GLY A 31 5.74 -22.18 -3.90
CA GLY A 31 4.29 -22.06 -3.93
C GLY A 31 3.78 -20.77 -3.29
N PRO A 32 2.87 -20.00 -3.94
CA PRO A 32 2.32 -18.77 -3.39
C PRO A 32 1.41 -19.01 -2.17
N SER A 33 1.46 -18.09 -1.18
CA SER A 33 0.41 -17.93 -0.13
C SER A 33 -1.01 -17.92 -0.72
N SER A 34 -2.05 -18.28 0.04
CA SER A 34 -3.46 -18.29 -0.42
C SER A 34 -3.92 -16.97 -1.07
N ALA A 35 -3.35 -15.83 -0.63
CA ALA A 35 -3.56 -14.53 -1.25
C ALA A 35 -2.90 -14.40 -2.64
N SER A 36 -1.71 -14.97 -2.82
CA SER A 36 -1.03 -15.08 -4.12
C SER A 36 -1.57 -16.23 -4.98
N PHE A 37 -2.23 -17.25 -4.43
CA PHE A 37 -3.03 -18.21 -5.19
C PHE A 37 -4.25 -17.53 -5.80
N LEU A 38 -4.95 -16.67 -5.05
CA LEU A 38 -6.03 -15.83 -5.58
C LEU A 38 -5.52 -14.76 -6.56
N GLN A 39 -4.32 -14.22 -6.35
CA GLN A 39 -3.68 -13.27 -7.28
C GLN A 39 -3.18 -13.93 -8.57
N ASP A 40 -2.69 -15.17 -8.47
CA ASP A 40 -2.32 -16.02 -9.62
C ASP A 40 -3.56 -16.58 -10.31
N LEU A 41 -4.66 -16.86 -9.59
CA LEU A 41 -5.96 -17.18 -10.20
C LEU A 41 -6.54 -15.96 -10.92
N LEU A 42 -6.43 -14.76 -10.33
CA LEU A 42 -6.79 -13.49 -10.97
C LEU A 42 -5.99 -13.28 -12.26
N ALA A 43 -4.68 -13.58 -12.23
CA ALA A 43 -3.80 -13.47 -13.39
C ALA A 43 -4.06 -14.57 -14.45
N ARG A 44 -4.49 -15.78 -14.05
CA ARG A 44 -4.71 -16.92 -14.94
C ARG A 44 -6.12 -17.04 -15.51
N TYR A 45 -7.16 -16.67 -14.75
CA TYR A 45 -8.55 -16.94 -15.12
C TYR A 45 -9.33 -15.70 -15.54
N GLY A 46 -8.90 -14.48 -15.22
CA GLY A 46 -9.56 -13.25 -15.69
C GLY A 46 -11.03 -13.07 -15.31
N ASP A 47 -11.63 -14.03 -14.58
CA ASP A 47 -13.05 -14.14 -14.32
C ASP A 47 -13.36 -13.76 -12.87
N ASN A 48 -13.89 -12.56 -12.68
CA ASN A 48 -14.23 -12.03 -11.36
C ASN A 48 -15.31 -12.85 -10.65
N GLU A 49 -16.15 -13.62 -11.36
CA GLU A 49 -17.21 -14.44 -10.78
C GLU A 49 -16.65 -15.65 -10.03
N THR A 50 -15.77 -16.44 -10.66
CA THR A 50 -15.11 -17.59 -10.01
C THR A 50 -14.31 -17.17 -8.78
N LEU A 51 -13.70 -16.00 -8.81
CA LEU A 51 -12.96 -15.45 -7.67
C LEU A 51 -13.89 -15.00 -6.55
N THR A 52 -15.05 -14.44 -6.89
CA THR A 52 -16.06 -14.03 -5.90
C THR A 52 -16.59 -15.27 -5.18
N ASP A 53 -16.87 -16.35 -5.91
CA ASP A 53 -17.32 -17.63 -5.34
C ASP A 53 -16.24 -18.30 -4.47
N LEU A 54 -14.99 -18.36 -4.94
CA LEU A 54 -13.86 -18.84 -4.14
C LEU A 54 -13.65 -17.97 -2.89
N THR A 55 -13.77 -16.66 -3.02
CA THR A 55 -13.65 -15.72 -1.90
C THR A 55 -14.78 -15.90 -0.89
N MET A 56 -16.01 -16.20 -1.34
CA MET A 56 -17.12 -16.54 -0.45
C MET A 56 -16.87 -17.83 0.34
N HIS A 57 -16.23 -18.84 -0.27
CA HIS A 57 -15.89 -20.09 0.39
C HIS A 57 -14.64 -20.01 1.28
N ILE A 58 -13.68 -19.13 0.97
CA ILE A 58 -12.42 -18.96 1.72
C ILE A 58 -12.57 -17.93 2.85
N ASN A 59 -13.50 -16.98 2.75
CA ASN A 59 -13.71 -15.95 3.77
C ASN A 59 -14.44 -16.51 5.00
N VAL A 60 -13.67 -17.18 5.84
CA VAL A 60 -14.12 -17.71 7.13
C VAL A 60 -14.10 -16.57 8.17
N SER A 61 -15.19 -16.45 8.94
CA SER A 61 -15.25 -15.48 10.05
C SER A 61 -14.25 -15.84 11.15
N GLY A 62 -13.87 -14.85 11.98
CA GLY A 62 -13.01 -15.12 13.16
C GLY A 62 -13.54 -16.26 14.02
N GLU A 63 -14.84 -16.27 14.31
CA GLU A 63 -15.51 -17.33 15.08
C GLU A 63 -15.41 -18.70 14.39
N GLN A 64 -15.79 -18.80 13.12
CA GLN A 64 -15.73 -20.05 12.36
C GLN A 64 -14.29 -20.59 12.31
N HIS A 65 -13.32 -19.72 12.08
CA HIS A 65 -11.91 -20.12 12.02
C HIS A 65 -11.41 -20.60 13.38
N THR A 66 -11.76 -19.93 14.47
CA THR A 66 -11.41 -20.39 15.82
C THR A 66 -12.06 -21.73 16.18
N ASN A 67 -13.28 -21.98 15.73
CA ASN A 67 -13.94 -23.29 15.91
C ASN A 67 -13.22 -24.39 15.14
N SER A 68 -12.82 -24.14 13.89
CA SER A 68 -12.01 -25.08 13.11
C SER A 68 -10.66 -25.38 13.77
N LEU A 69 -10.01 -24.35 14.35
CA LEU A 69 -8.75 -24.53 15.09
C LEU A 69 -8.95 -25.37 16.36
N LYS A 70 -9.99 -25.10 17.15
CA LYS A 70 -10.33 -25.89 18.34
C LYS A 70 -10.61 -27.35 17.97
N GLN A 71 -11.33 -27.59 16.87
CA GLN A 71 -11.60 -28.94 16.38
C GLN A 71 -10.30 -29.64 15.94
N LEU A 72 -9.38 -28.94 15.28
CA LEU A 72 -8.09 -29.49 14.90
C LEU A 72 -7.24 -29.87 16.13
N LEU A 73 -7.15 -28.98 17.12
CA LEU A 73 -6.44 -29.26 18.38
C LEU A 73 -7.06 -30.46 19.11
N LYS A 74 -8.40 -30.55 19.12
CA LYS A 74 -9.10 -31.72 19.66
C LYS A 74 -8.72 -32.98 18.91
N ASN A 75 -8.77 -32.98 17.58
CA ASN A 75 -8.44 -34.15 16.76
C ASN A 75 -7.01 -34.65 17.02
N ILE A 76 -6.03 -33.74 17.08
CA ILE A 76 -4.62 -34.05 17.37
C ILE A 76 -4.49 -34.66 18.77
N ASN A 77 -5.10 -34.04 19.77
CA ASN A 77 -5.03 -34.50 21.17
C ASN A 77 -5.85 -35.76 21.46
N THR A 78 -6.72 -36.20 20.55
CA THR A 78 -7.47 -37.47 20.65
C THR A 78 -6.89 -38.58 19.80
N SER A 79 -5.93 -38.29 18.90
CA SER A 79 -5.31 -39.29 18.04
C SER A 79 -4.18 -40.00 18.77
N GLU A 80 -4.34 -41.31 18.97
CA GLU A 80 -3.36 -42.14 19.67
C GLU A 80 -2.01 -42.16 18.93
N ASP A 81 -2.02 -42.19 17.60
CA ASP A 81 -0.83 -42.11 16.76
C ASP A 81 -0.08 -40.79 16.97
N ALA A 82 -0.79 -39.66 16.96
CA ALA A 82 -0.20 -38.34 17.15
C ALA A 82 0.39 -38.18 18.56
N LEU A 83 -0.34 -38.63 19.58
CA LEU A 83 0.12 -38.58 20.97
C LEU A 83 1.34 -39.48 21.20
N THR A 84 1.35 -40.67 20.62
CA THR A 84 2.48 -41.61 20.71
C THR A 84 3.72 -41.00 20.10
N GLU A 85 3.61 -40.41 18.91
CA GLU A 85 4.75 -39.79 18.23
C GLU A 85 5.24 -38.55 18.99
N LEU A 86 4.37 -37.64 19.39
CA LEU A 86 4.75 -36.46 20.20
C LEU A 86 5.41 -36.87 21.54
N GLY A 87 4.86 -37.90 22.19
CA GLY A 87 5.38 -38.44 23.44
C GLY A 87 6.78 -39.02 23.32
N ARG A 88 7.14 -39.63 22.18
CA ARG A 88 8.51 -40.11 21.92
C ARG A 88 9.54 -38.97 21.95
N TRP A 89 9.14 -37.77 21.56
CA TRP A 89 9.97 -36.56 21.59
C TRP A 89 9.82 -35.77 22.90
N GLY A 90 9.01 -36.24 23.86
CA GLY A 90 8.71 -35.52 25.10
C GLY A 90 7.91 -34.23 24.88
N LEU A 91 7.18 -34.12 23.77
CA LEU A 91 6.42 -32.94 23.39
C LEU A 91 4.94 -33.09 23.74
N VAL A 92 4.30 -31.97 24.09
CA VAL A 92 2.85 -31.89 24.34
C VAL A 92 2.32 -30.64 23.64
N ILE A 93 1.22 -30.78 22.91
CA ILE A 93 0.53 -29.66 22.25
C ILE A 93 -0.56 -29.15 23.18
N GLY A 94 -0.63 -27.82 23.37
CA GLY A 94 -1.70 -27.20 24.15
C GLY A 94 -3.08 -27.46 23.56
N SER A 95 -4.10 -27.58 24.43
CA SER A 95 -5.49 -27.83 24.01
C SER A 95 -6.25 -26.56 23.61
N GLU A 96 -5.72 -25.39 23.96
CA GLU A 96 -6.38 -24.11 23.79
C GLU A 96 -5.58 -23.17 22.87
N ILE A 97 -6.29 -22.21 22.29
CA ILE A 97 -5.68 -21.13 21.51
C ILE A 97 -4.91 -20.22 22.48
N LEU A 98 -3.66 -19.88 22.15
CA LEU A 98 -2.77 -19.08 22.98
C LEU A 98 -3.35 -17.68 23.27
N LEU A 99 -3.73 -17.39 24.51
CA LEU A 99 -4.20 -16.06 24.90
C LEU A 99 -3.01 -15.14 25.21
N CYS A 100 -3.00 -13.96 24.59
CA CYS A 100 -1.99 -12.91 24.81
C CYS A 100 -2.69 -11.57 25.07
N GLU A 101 -2.04 -10.71 25.85
CA GLU A 101 -2.43 -9.32 25.96
C GLU A 101 -1.90 -8.54 24.75
N GLY A 102 -2.74 -7.70 24.16
CA GLY A 102 -2.34 -6.79 23.09
C GLY A 102 -2.65 -5.35 23.51
N ARG A 103 -2.07 -4.38 22.81
CA ARG A 103 -2.32 -2.95 23.05
C ARG A 103 -3.01 -2.34 21.85
N THR A 104 -3.93 -1.43 22.05
CA THR A 104 -4.52 -0.64 20.96
C THR A 104 -3.92 0.76 20.97
N LEU A 105 -3.30 1.14 19.85
CA LEU A 105 -2.79 2.49 19.66
C LEU A 105 -3.94 3.53 19.63
N PRO A 106 -3.70 4.76 20.10
CA PRO A 106 -4.70 5.82 20.05
C PRO A 106 -5.08 6.15 18.60
N LEU A 107 -6.31 6.62 18.41
CA LEU A 107 -6.79 7.13 17.14
C LEU A 107 -5.99 8.37 16.72
N GLU A 108 -5.81 8.53 15.41
CA GLU A 108 -5.01 9.60 14.85
C GLU A 108 -5.88 10.78 14.41
N THR A 109 -5.28 11.98 14.41
CA THR A 109 -5.92 13.19 13.89
C THR A 109 -5.47 13.40 12.45
N ILE A 110 -6.43 13.41 11.53
CA ILE A 110 -6.21 13.77 10.13
C ILE A 110 -6.29 15.29 10.01
N SER A 111 -5.30 15.88 9.34
CA SER A 111 -5.22 17.32 9.09
C SER A 111 -5.36 17.60 7.60
N LEU A 112 -6.27 18.52 7.27
CA LEU A 112 -6.51 19.12 5.96
C LEU A 112 -5.98 20.57 5.95
N GLN A 113 -6.35 21.38 4.96
CA GLN A 113 -5.85 22.76 4.86
C GLN A 113 -6.26 23.64 6.06
N SER A 114 -7.54 23.61 6.43
CA SER A 114 -8.12 24.45 7.48
C SER A 114 -8.85 23.66 8.56
N ALA A 115 -9.00 22.35 8.37
CA ALA A 115 -9.76 21.47 9.25
C ALA A 115 -8.90 20.32 9.75
N SER A 116 -9.22 19.83 10.95
CA SER A 116 -8.65 18.62 11.52
C SER A 116 -9.72 17.82 12.24
N PHE A 117 -9.68 16.50 12.13
CA PHE A 117 -10.63 15.61 12.78
C PHE A 117 -9.97 14.33 13.25
N VAL A 118 -10.48 13.75 14.33
CA VAL A 118 -10.05 12.44 14.82
C VAL A 118 -10.73 11.37 13.98
N THR A 119 -10.00 10.33 13.58
CA THR A 119 -10.58 9.20 12.83
C THR A 119 -11.68 8.49 13.63
N SER A 120 -12.68 7.97 12.93
CA SER A 120 -13.67 7.06 13.53
C SER A 120 -13.04 5.72 13.95
N ALA A 121 -13.78 4.89 14.69
CA ALA A 121 -13.31 3.59 15.15
C ALA A 121 -13.00 2.60 14.01
N ASP A 122 -13.68 2.75 12.86
CA ASP A 122 -13.40 1.98 11.64
C ASP A 122 -12.28 2.59 10.78
N VAL A 123 -11.67 3.69 11.25
CA VAL A 123 -10.54 4.41 10.64
C VAL A 123 -10.76 4.72 9.14
N GLN A 124 -11.95 5.23 8.82
CA GLN A 124 -12.33 5.70 7.49
C GLN A 124 -12.78 7.16 7.55
N TRP A 125 -12.46 7.92 6.51
CA TRP A 125 -12.73 9.36 6.47
C TRP A 125 -13.09 9.87 5.06
N SER A 126 -13.82 9.03 4.30
CA SER A 126 -14.21 9.34 2.92
C SER A 126 -15.09 10.59 2.78
N ARG A 127 -15.85 10.95 3.82
CA ARG A 127 -16.80 12.07 3.76
C ARG A 127 -16.11 13.39 4.07
N GLU A 128 -15.12 13.36 4.94
CA GLU A 128 -14.39 14.48 5.48
C GLU A 128 -13.45 15.06 4.41
N VAL A 129 -12.67 14.21 3.71
CA VAL A 129 -11.72 14.64 2.66
C VAL A 129 -12.36 15.22 1.40
N VAL A 130 -13.69 15.12 1.26
CA VAL A 130 -14.43 15.69 0.12
C VAL A 130 -15.27 16.90 0.49
N ARG A 131 -15.33 17.26 1.78
CA ARG A 131 -16.07 18.42 2.31
C ARG A 131 -15.18 19.64 2.52
N ASP A 132 -13.92 19.40 2.84
CA ASP A 132 -12.92 20.43 3.10
C ASP A 132 -11.77 20.35 2.09
N ALA A 133 -11.08 21.48 1.93
CA ALA A 133 -9.98 21.59 1.00
C ALA A 133 -8.77 20.73 1.41
N SER A 134 -8.17 20.07 0.42
CA SER A 134 -6.89 19.38 0.59
C SER A 134 -5.79 20.37 1.01
N ILE A 135 -4.77 19.89 1.76
CA ILE A 135 -3.64 20.72 2.25
C ILE A 135 -3.07 21.61 1.13
N SER A 136 -2.88 21.02 -0.05
CA SER A 136 -2.47 21.72 -1.26
C SER A 136 -3.25 21.20 -2.47
N CYS A 137 -3.81 22.12 -3.24
CA CYS A 137 -4.55 21.84 -4.47
C CYS A 137 -3.82 22.44 -5.66
N ILE A 138 -3.53 21.63 -6.68
CA ILE A 138 -2.95 22.12 -7.93
C ILE A 138 -4.09 22.53 -8.87
N PRO A 139 -4.18 23.81 -9.28
CA PRO A 139 -5.16 24.25 -10.25
C PRO A 139 -4.99 23.52 -11.58
N LEU A 140 -6.08 22.98 -12.12
CA LEU A 140 -6.11 22.26 -13.39
C LEU A 140 -6.58 23.21 -14.49
N ASN A 141 -5.63 23.99 -15.01
CA ASN A 141 -5.87 25.07 -15.98
C ASN A 141 -5.89 24.54 -17.42
N CYS A 142 -5.00 23.60 -17.75
CA CYS A 142 -4.91 23.00 -19.07
C CYS A 142 -4.87 21.49 -18.96
N TRP A 143 -5.94 20.83 -19.40
CA TRP A 143 -6.06 19.37 -19.37
C TRP A 143 -6.95 18.89 -20.50
N ALA A 144 -6.72 17.67 -20.96
CA ALA A 144 -7.43 17.09 -22.09
C ALA A 144 -8.16 15.80 -21.69
N ILE A 145 -9.37 15.61 -22.21
CA ILE A 145 -10.17 14.40 -22.06
C ILE A 145 -10.40 13.74 -23.42
N PHE A 146 -9.99 12.47 -23.52
CA PHE A 146 -10.08 11.64 -24.72
C PHE A 146 -11.13 10.57 -24.51
N TYR A 147 -12.07 10.46 -25.44
CA TYR A 147 -13.17 9.50 -25.36
C TYR A 147 -13.67 9.10 -26.75
N PRO A 148 -14.12 7.85 -26.96
CA PRO A 148 -14.78 7.46 -28.21
C PRO A 148 -16.12 8.19 -28.34
N ARG A 149 -16.57 8.46 -29.57
CA ARG A 149 -17.87 9.13 -29.84
C ARG A 149 -19.06 8.54 -29.07
N ARG A 150 -19.13 7.21 -28.94
CA ARG A 150 -20.18 6.52 -28.17
C ARG A 150 -20.19 6.82 -26.66
N CYS A 151 -19.14 7.45 -26.14
CA CYS A 151 -18.98 7.79 -24.72
C CYS A 151 -19.13 9.30 -24.47
N SER A 152 -19.59 10.09 -25.45
CA SER A 152 -19.67 11.55 -25.32
C SER A 152 -20.54 11.99 -24.13
N GLU A 153 -21.70 11.37 -23.96
CA GLU A 153 -22.62 11.69 -22.86
C GLU A 153 -21.97 11.45 -21.49
N GLN A 154 -21.29 10.31 -21.30
CA GLN A 154 -20.61 9.99 -20.05
C GLN A 154 -19.42 10.93 -19.79
N ALA A 155 -18.71 11.35 -20.85
CA ALA A 155 -17.64 12.33 -20.73
C ALA A 155 -18.17 13.70 -20.28
N GLU A 156 -19.27 14.15 -20.87
CA GLU A 156 -19.94 15.40 -20.52
C GLU A 156 -20.48 15.38 -19.09
N GLU A 157 -21.16 14.29 -18.71
CA GLU A 157 -21.70 14.12 -17.35
C GLU A 157 -20.58 14.08 -16.30
N LEU A 158 -19.46 13.42 -16.60
CA LEU A 158 -18.29 13.39 -15.73
C LEU A 158 -17.70 14.80 -15.54
N VAL A 159 -17.47 15.55 -16.62
CA VAL A 159 -16.91 16.91 -16.56
C VAL A 159 -17.87 17.86 -15.84
N ALA A 160 -19.17 17.75 -16.09
CA ALA A 160 -20.18 18.51 -15.36
C ALA A 160 -20.18 18.17 -13.86
N THR A 161 -20.02 16.88 -13.52
CA THR A 161 -19.93 16.43 -12.13
C THR A 161 -18.66 16.94 -11.46
N PHE A 162 -17.51 16.94 -12.14
CA PHE A 162 -16.28 17.55 -11.64
C PHE A 162 -16.47 19.01 -11.26
N GLY A 163 -17.14 19.80 -12.10
CA GLY A 163 -17.49 21.20 -11.79
C GLY A 163 -18.34 21.34 -10.53
N LYS A 164 -19.26 20.39 -10.28
CA LYS A 164 -20.15 20.41 -9.09
C LYS A 164 -19.45 20.02 -7.78
N VAL A 165 -18.45 19.13 -7.83
CA VAL A 165 -17.84 18.57 -6.60
C VAL A 165 -16.47 19.15 -6.25
N SER A 166 -15.81 19.83 -7.18
CA SER A 166 -14.43 20.32 -7.00
C SER A 166 -14.30 21.49 -6.03
N GLY A 167 -15.31 22.37 -5.95
CA GLY A 167 -15.31 23.56 -5.09
C GLY A 167 -15.04 23.27 -3.61
N PRO A 168 -15.85 22.43 -2.93
CA PRO A 168 -15.62 22.06 -1.53
C PRO A 168 -14.26 21.40 -1.28
N MET A 169 -13.71 20.71 -2.28
CA MET A 169 -12.39 20.06 -2.22
C MET A 169 -11.23 21.04 -2.41
N GLY A 170 -11.51 22.32 -2.68
CA GLY A 170 -10.51 23.36 -2.98
C GLY A 170 -9.87 23.23 -4.36
N LEU A 171 -10.42 22.41 -5.25
CA LEU A 171 -9.87 22.17 -6.58
C LEU A 171 -10.47 23.15 -7.59
N ARG A 172 -9.61 23.93 -8.26
CA ARG A 172 -10.02 24.79 -9.38
C ARG A 172 -9.77 24.05 -10.69
N LEU A 173 -10.83 23.93 -11.49
CA LEU A 173 -10.82 23.20 -12.75
C LEU A 173 -11.30 24.12 -13.87
N ASP A 174 -10.45 24.36 -14.86
CA ASP A 174 -10.85 25.00 -16.11
C ASP A 174 -11.51 23.99 -17.05
N ARG A 175 -12.15 24.50 -18.11
CA ARG A 175 -12.81 23.63 -19.10
C ARG A 175 -11.78 22.75 -19.82
N PRO A 176 -11.97 21.42 -19.89
CA PRO A 176 -11.04 20.54 -20.57
C PRO A 176 -11.06 20.76 -22.07
N ILE A 177 -9.92 20.51 -22.71
CA ILE A 177 -9.84 20.23 -24.13
C ILE A 177 -10.52 18.88 -24.37
N ARG A 178 -11.60 18.87 -25.15
CA ARG A 178 -12.34 17.65 -25.46
C ARG A 178 -11.88 17.10 -26.79
N VAL A 179 -11.41 15.85 -26.79
CA VAL A 179 -10.95 15.15 -27.99
C VAL A 179 -11.82 13.92 -28.20
N GLU A 180 -12.80 14.05 -29.08
CA GLU A 180 -13.62 12.92 -29.52
C GLU A 180 -12.82 12.04 -30.48
N LEU A 181 -12.77 10.74 -30.19
CA LEU A 181 -12.08 9.75 -30.99
C LEU A 181 -13.07 9.05 -31.93
N ARG A 182 -12.62 8.84 -33.18
CA ARG A 182 -13.38 8.15 -34.23
C ARG A 182 -13.67 6.67 -33.91
N ASP A 183 -12.80 6.02 -33.14
CA ASP A 183 -12.87 4.60 -32.78
C ASP A 183 -12.15 4.36 -31.43
N ASP A 184 -12.23 3.13 -30.91
CA ASP A 184 -11.61 2.71 -29.64
C ASP A 184 -10.30 1.91 -29.84
N ARG A 185 -9.61 2.10 -30.99
CA ARG A 185 -8.34 1.43 -31.29
C ARG A 185 -7.18 2.09 -30.56
N THR A 186 -6.21 1.27 -30.14
CA THR A 186 -5.02 1.72 -29.40
C THR A 186 -4.23 2.79 -30.15
N GLU A 187 -4.03 2.60 -31.46
CA GLU A 187 -3.35 3.59 -32.30
C GLU A 187 -4.05 4.94 -32.32
N THR A 188 -5.38 4.95 -32.35
CA THR A 188 -6.17 6.18 -32.40
C THR A 188 -5.99 7.00 -31.12
N TYR A 189 -6.02 6.34 -29.95
CA TYR A 189 -5.70 7.00 -28.68
C TYR A 189 -4.27 7.54 -28.68
N VAL A 190 -3.28 6.70 -28.96
CA VAL A 190 -1.87 7.08 -28.88
C VAL A 190 -1.55 8.24 -29.82
N LYS A 191 -2.00 8.16 -31.08
CA LYS A 191 -1.77 9.23 -32.08
C LYS A 191 -2.47 10.54 -31.68
N SER A 192 -3.71 10.47 -31.19
CA SER A 192 -4.47 11.66 -30.80
C SER A 192 -3.90 12.32 -29.55
N ILE A 193 -3.52 11.53 -28.53
CA ILE A 193 -2.86 12.04 -27.32
C ILE A 193 -1.53 12.69 -27.69
N HIS A 194 -0.69 12.00 -28.47
CA HIS A 194 0.60 12.53 -28.88
C HIS A 194 0.47 13.82 -29.69
N SER A 195 -0.47 13.88 -30.64
CA SER A 195 -0.76 15.09 -31.41
C SER A 195 -1.19 16.24 -30.50
N GLN A 196 -2.06 15.98 -29.53
CA GLN A 196 -2.56 17.01 -28.61
C GLN A 196 -1.46 17.53 -27.68
N LEU A 197 -0.60 16.65 -27.16
CA LEU A 197 0.54 17.04 -26.32
C LEU A 197 1.60 17.81 -27.12
N THR A 198 1.70 17.56 -28.42
CA THR A 198 2.60 18.30 -29.32
C THR A 198 2.04 19.68 -29.65
N SER A 199 0.73 19.80 -29.90
CA SER A 199 0.09 21.08 -30.21
C SER A 199 -0.05 21.98 -28.98
N GLU A 200 -0.33 21.39 -27.81
CA GLU A 200 -0.53 22.09 -26.55
C GLU A 200 0.47 21.60 -25.50
N PRO A 201 1.70 22.15 -25.46
CA PRO A 201 2.77 21.67 -24.57
C PRO A 201 2.49 21.94 -23.08
N ASN A 202 1.51 22.80 -22.77
CA ASN A 202 1.14 23.17 -21.40
C ASN A 202 0.11 22.23 -20.74
N VAL A 203 -0.29 21.14 -21.42
CA VAL A 203 -1.24 20.17 -20.86
C VAL A 203 -0.68 19.54 -19.59
N GLN A 204 -1.38 19.73 -18.47
CA GLN A 204 -0.99 19.24 -17.14
C GLN A 204 -1.43 17.80 -16.88
N LEU A 205 -2.51 17.35 -17.55
CA LEU A 205 -3.13 16.05 -17.32
C LEU A 205 -3.83 15.54 -18.58
N VAL A 206 -3.69 14.24 -18.83
CA VAL A 206 -4.44 13.49 -19.84
C VAL A 206 -5.47 12.58 -19.16
N VAL A 207 -6.76 12.74 -19.46
CA VAL A 207 -7.83 11.85 -19.02
C VAL A 207 -8.31 11.00 -20.19
N CYS A 208 -8.39 9.68 -20.02
CA CYS A 208 -8.84 8.76 -21.08
C CYS A 208 -10.02 7.91 -20.58
N ILE A 209 -11.16 8.00 -21.28
CA ILE A 209 -12.31 7.12 -21.04
C ILE A 209 -12.15 5.86 -21.88
N ILE A 210 -11.96 4.72 -21.23
CA ILE A 210 -11.72 3.42 -21.87
C ILE A 210 -12.98 2.56 -21.77
N THR A 211 -13.27 1.82 -22.84
CA THR A 211 -14.40 0.89 -22.91
C THR A 211 -13.93 -0.57 -22.81
N GLY A 212 -14.55 -1.36 -21.95
CA GLY A 212 -14.16 -2.77 -21.74
C GLY A 212 -12.93 -2.92 -20.85
N ASN A 213 -12.39 -4.13 -20.76
CA ASN A 213 -11.12 -4.39 -20.08
C ASN A 213 -10.00 -4.47 -21.13
N ARG A 214 -9.25 -3.39 -21.31
CA ARG A 214 -8.28 -3.21 -22.40
C ARG A 214 -6.90 -2.87 -21.82
N ASP A 215 -6.26 -3.87 -21.22
CA ASP A 215 -4.93 -3.72 -20.60
C ASP A 215 -3.87 -3.30 -21.63
N ASP A 216 -4.02 -3.73 -22.88
CA ASP A 216 -3.20 -3.31 -24.01
C ASP A 216 -3.27 -1.79 -24.26
N LEU A 217 -4.49 -1.22 -24.26
CA LEU A 217 -4.73 0.20 -24.44
C LEU A 217 -4.23 1.00 -23.22
N TYR A 218 -4.52 0.50 -22.01
CA TYR A 218 -4.04 1.10 -20.77
C TYR A 218 -2.51 1.19 -20.76
N GLY A 219 -1.83 0.09 -21.12
CA GLY A 219 -0.38 0.04 -21.22
C GLY A 219 0.19 1.01 -22.24
N ALA A 220 -0.42 1.10 -23.43
CA ALA A 220 0.00 2.04 -24.46
C ALA A 220 -0.14 3.51 -24.03
N ILE A 221 -1.27 3.88 -23.41
CA ILE A 221 -1.49 5.24 -22.87
C ILE A 221 -0.47 5.54 -21.78
N LYS A 222 -0.25 4.62 -20.84
CA LYS A 222 0.69 4.79 -19.74
C LYS A 222 2.12 4.91 -20.23
N LYS A 223 2.54 4.11 -21.21
CA LYS A 223 3.86 4.19 -21.82
C LYS A 223 4.08 5.52 -22.54
N LEU A 224 3.10 5.98 -23.32
CA LEU A 224 3.16 7.29 -23.96
C LEU A 224 3.33 8.40 -22.91
N CYS A 225 2.44 8.45 -21.91
CA CYS A 225 2.38 9.55 -20.95
C CYS A 225 3.48 9.51 -19.86
N SER A 226 4.03 8.35 -19.55
CA SER A 226 5.00 8.20 -18.45
C SER A 226 6.44 8.08 -18.94
N VAL A 227 6.67 7.71 -20.20
CA VAL A 227 8.02 7.49 -20.76
C VAL A 227 8.32 8.45 -21.91
N GLN A 228 7.40 8.59 -22.88
CA GLN A 228 7.68 9.32 -24.12
C GLN A 228 7.32 10.82 -24.02
N SER A 229 6.22 11.15 -23.36
CA SER A 229 5.69 12.50 -23.22
C SER A 229 5.25 12.69 -21.76
N PRO A 230 6.15 13.14 -20.86
CA PRO A 230 6.01 13.02 -19.40
C PRO A 230 4.90 13.93 -18.84
N VAL A 231 3.67 13.44 -18.89
CA VAL A 231 2.46 14.11 -18.42
C VAL A 231 1.63 13.10 -17.62
N PRO A 232 1.20 13.42 -16.37
CA PRO A 232 0.35 12.52 -15.62
C PRO A 232 -0.94 12.13 -16.37
N SER A 233 -1.37 10.88 -16.22
CA SER A 233 -2.56 10.37 -16.90
C SER A 233 -3.56 9.68 -15.97
N GLN A 234 -4.85 9.85 -16.28
CA GLN A 234 -5.98 9.24 -15.59
C GLN A 234 -6.81 8.42 -16.58
N ALA A 235 -6.72 7.09 -16.47
CA ALA A 235 -7.60 6.18 -17.19
C ALA A 235 -8.89 5.96 -16.37
N ILE A 236 -10.04 5.97 -17.05
CA ILE A 236 -11.36 5.77 -16.44
C ILE A 236 -12.11 4.74 -17.27
N ASN A 237 -12.53 3.64 -16.68
CA ASN A 237 -13.41 2.70 -17.37
C ASN A 237 -14.81 3.31 -17.47
N VAL A 238 -15.41 3.33 -18.66
CA VAL A 238 -16.76 3.87 -18.88
C VAL A 238 -17.77 3.23 -17.92
N ARG A 239 -17.65 1.91 -17.66
CA ARG A 239 -18.55 1.17 -16.76
C ARG A 239 -18.58 1.76 -15.35
N THR A 240 -17.47 2.36 -14.91
CA THR A 240 -17.35 3.00 -13.59
C THR A 240 -18.16 4.28 -13.52
N ILE A 241 -18.25 5.04 -14.61
CA ILE A 241 -18.94 6.34 -14.65
C ILE A 241 -20.36 6.26 -15.23
N SER A 242 -20.75 5.12 -15.81
CA SER A 242 -22.11 4.91 -16.35
C SER A 242 -23.21 4.72 -15.29
N GLN A 243 -22.91 4.83 -13.99
CA GLN A 243 -23.90 4.69 -12.90
C GLN A 243 -24.19 6.06 -12.26
N PRO A 244 -25.28 6.75 -12.65
CA PRO A 244 -25.54 8.13 -12.21
C PRO A 244 -25.58 8.28 -10.68
N GLN A 245 -26.15 7.30 -9.98
CA GLN A 245 -26.26 7.29 -8.52
C GLN A 245 -24.90 7.28 -7.80
N LYS A 246 -23.86 6.71 -8.43
CA LYS A 246 -22.51 6.61 -7.84
C LYS A 246 -21.53 7.64 -8.41
N LEU A 247 -21.85 8.24 -9.56
CA LEU A 247 -20.97 9.12 -10.31
C LEU A 247 -20.37 10.24 -9.45
N ARG A 248 -21.17 10.87 -8.59
CA ARG A 248 -20.68 11.91 -7.66
C ARG A 248 -19.52 11.44 -6.78
N SER A 249 -19.68 10.29 -6.12
CA SER A 249 -18.66 9.73 -5.22
C SER A 249 -17.41 9.25 -5.96
N ILE A 250 -17.60 8.74 -7.18
CA ILE A 250 -16.53 8.30 -8.06
C ILE A 250 -15.74 9.50 -8.57
N ALA A 251 -16.43 10.55 -9.00
CA ALA A 251 -15.84 11.80 -9.43
C ALA A 251 -14.97 12.44 -8.34
N GLN A 252 -15.47 12.48 -7.10
CA GLN A 252 -14.68 12.96 -5.95
C GLN A 252 -13.38 12.16 -5.76
N LYS A 253 -13.43 10.83 -5.81
CA LYS A 253 -12.24 9.97 -5.69
C LYS A 253 -11.25 10.20 -6.84
N ILE A 254 -11.76 10.33 -8.07
CA ILE A 254 -10.94 10.62 -9.24
C ILE A 254 -10.25 11.99 -9.09
N LEU A 255 -10.95 13.01 -8.60
CA LEU A 255 -10.37 14.34 -8.37
C LEU A 255 -9.29 14.34 -7.28
N LEU A 256 -9.48 13.59 -6.19
CA LEU A 256 -8.42 13.38 -5.19
C LEU A 256 -7.18 12.73 -5.82
N GLN A 257 -7.38 11.68 -6.64
CA GLN A 257 -6.30 11.00 -7.35
C GLN A 257 -5.60 11.91 -8.36
N ILE A 258 -6.34 12.74 -9.09
CA ILE A 258 -5.80 13.75 -10.01
C ILE A 258 -4.95 14.76 -9.26
N ASN A 259 -5.44 15.31 -8.15
CA ASN A 259 -4.68 16.27 -7.37
C ASN A 259 -3.35 15.67 -6.87
N ALA A 260 -3.37 14.44 -6.36
CA ALA A 260 -2.17 13.72 -5.95
C ALA A 260 -1.19 13.50 -7.13
N LYS A 261 -1.68 13.15 -8.32
CA LYS A 261 -0.87 12.97 -9.54
C LYS A 261 -0.21 14.25 -10.03
N LEU A 262 -0.80 15.40 -9.73
CA LEU A 262 -0.27 16.72 -10.11
C LEU A 262 0.73 17.26 -9.08
N GLY A 263 0.90 16.60 -7.93
CA GLY A 263 1.77 17.03 -6.84
C GLY A 263 1.05 17.77 -5.70
N GLY A 264 -0.29 17.77 -5.71
CA GLY A 264 -1.10 18.27 -4.61
C GLY A 264 -0.98 17.40 -3.36
N GLU A 265 -1.31 17.97 -2.21
CA GLU A 265 -1.18 17.33 -0.90
C GLU A 265 -2.56 17.16 -0.30
N LEU A 266 -3.03 15.92 -0.12
CA LEU A 266 -4.42 15.69 0.28
C LEU A 266 -4.66 15.93 1.76
N TRP A 267 -4.10 15.04 2.59
CA TRP A 267 -4.18 15.10 4.04
C TRP A 267 -2.87 14.63 4.67
N SER A 268 -2.71 14.93 5.97
CA SER A 268 -1.56 14.54 6.76
C SER A 268 -1.96 14.06 8.16
N VAL A 269 -1.01 13.45 8.86
CA VAL A 269 -1.11 13.10 10.28
C VAL A 269 0.05 13.75 11.02
N ASN A 270 -0.19 14.21 12.25
CA ASN A 270 0.85 14.85 13.05
C ASN A 270 1.95 13.83 13.43
N ILE A 271 3.18 14.12 13.01
CA ILE A 271 4.38 13.31 13.28
C ILE A 271 5.43 14.22 13.92
N PRO A 272 5.66 14.12 15.24
CA PRO A 272 6.52 15.06 15.98
C PRO A 272 8.02 14.75 15.81
N LEU A 273 8.45 14.35 14.62
CA LEU A 273 9.85 14.07 14.29
C LEU A 273 10.34 15.10 13.27
N LYS A 274 11.27 15.96 13.71
CA LYS A 274 11.91 16.96 12.83
C LYS A 274 12.89 16.29 11.88
N GLN A 275 13.03 16.88 10.68
CA GLN A 275 14.00 16.49 9.64
C GLN A 275 14.00 14.97 9.37
N LEU A 276 12.80 14.39 9.34
CA LEU A 276 12.58 12.98 9.05
C LEU A 276 12.37 12.79 7.54
N MET A 277 13.02 11.78 6.98
CA MET A 277 12.69 11.18 5.69
C MET A 277 12.18 9.76 5.93
N VAL A 278 10.98 9.45 5.43
CA VAL A 278 10.45 8.09 5.41
C VAL A 278 10.53 7.55 3.99
N ILE A 279 11.03 6.33 3.86
CA ILE A 279 11.30 5.65 2.60
C ILE A 279 10.50 4.35 2.58
N GLY A 280 9.91 4.04 1.43
CA GLY A 280 9.25 2.78 1.15
C GLY A 280 9.89 2.10 -0.04
N VAL A 281 10.03 0.79 0.07
CA VAL A 281 10.71 -0.03 -0.93
C VAL A 281 9.95 -1.33 -1.09
N ASP A 282 9.72 -1.72 -2.34
CA ASP A 282 9.09 -2.98 -2.71
C ASP A 282 9.73 -3.50 -4.01
N VAL A 283 9.82 -4.82 -4.15
CA VAL A 283 10.33 -5.48 -5.35
C VAL A 283 9.18 -6.25 -5.99
N HIS A 284 8.89 -5.93 -7.26
CA HIS A 284 7.89 -6.62 -8.07
C HIS A 284 8.58 -7.56 -9.05
N HIS A 285 8.11 -8.80 -9.14
CA HIS A 285 8.61 -9.79 -10.09
C HIS A 285 7.61 -9.96 -11.25
N ASP A 286 8.07 -9.76 -12.49
CA ASP A 286 7.24 -10.00 -13.68
C ASP A 286 7.48 -11.40 -14.25
N ALA A 287 6.57 -12.33 -13.92
CA ALA A 287 6.61 -13.72 -14.39
C ALA A 287 6.45 -13.86 -15.91
N SER A 288 5.94 -12.85 -16.61
CA SER A 288 5.62 -12.94 -18.05
C SER A 288 6.79 -12.66 -18.98
N ARG A 289 7.84 -11.95 -18.51
CA ARG A 289 8.96 -11.49 -19.35
C ARG A 289 10.31 -11.80 -18.72
N GLY A 290 10.61 -13.08 -18.60
CA GLY A 290 11.90 -13.58 -18.15
C GLY A 290 12.21 -13.20 -16.69
N ASN A 291 11.19 -13.12 -15.84
CA ASN A 291 11.28 -12.89 -14.40
C ASN A 291 12.05 -11.64 -13.95
N ARG A 292 12.17 -10.60 -14.79
CA ARG A 292 12.85 -9.37 -14.38
C ARG A 292 12.22 -8.79 -13.12
N SER A 293 13.06 -8.53 -12.12
CA SER A 293 12.65 -7.88 -10.87
C SER A 293 12.73 -6.37 -11.02
N VAL A 294 11.74 -5.66 -10.51
CA VAL A 294 11.67 -4.19 -10.55
C VAL A 294 11.53 -3.67 -9.15
N MET A 295 12.48 -2.86 -8.71
CA MET A 295 12.42 -2.18 -7.43
C MET A 295 11.71 -0.84 -7.58
N GLY A 296 10.66 -0.62 -6.80
CA GLY A 296 10.09 0.70 -6.56
C GLY A 296 10.68 1.30 -5.29
N PHE A 297 11.11 2.56 -5.37
CA PHE A 297 11.64 3.32 -4.24
C PHE A 297 10.89 4.64 -4.13
N VAL A 298 10.34 4.94 -2.95
CA VAL A 298 9.58 6.18 -2.70
C VAL A 298 10.03 6.82 -1.39
N ALA A 299 10.50 8.06 -1.44
CA ALA A 299 11.02 8.82 -0.30
C ALA A 299 10.22 10.09 -0.04
N SER A 300 9.89 10.40 1.21
CA SER A 300 9.22 11.65 1.57
C SER A 300 10.18 12.84 1.49
N LEU A 301 9.68 14.02 1.09
CA LEU A 301 10.50 15.21 0.84
C LEU A 301 10.33 16.35 1.85
N ASN A 302 9.30 16.35 2.69
CA ASN A 302 8.99 17.48 3.57
C ASN A 302 8.59 17.03 4.98
N GLY A 303 8.62 17.95 5.95
CA GLY A 303 8.36 17.65 7.36
C GLY A 303 6.97 17.09 7.69
N THR A 304 5.97 17.37 6.85
CA THR A 304 4.60 16.79 6.96
C THR A 304 4.47 15.42 6.29
N LEU A 305 5.53 14.94 5.62
CA LEU A 305 5.59 13.66 4.91
C LEU A 305 4.47 13.49 3.86
N THR A 306 4.17 14.57 3.16
CA THR A 306 3.11 14.65 2.15
C THR A 306 3.68 14.71 0.73
N ARG A 307 4.90 15.20 0.54
CA ARG A 307 5.56 15.21 -0.78
C ARG A 307 6.45 13.99 -0.93
N TRP A 308 6.46 13.40 -2.12
CA TRP A 308 7.14 12.13 -2.39
C TRP A 308 8.04 12.25 -3.61
N TYR A 309 9.22 11.65 -3.53
CA TYR A 309 10.13 11.43 -4.63
C TYR A 309 10.20 9.93 -4.94
N SER A 310 10.18 9.57 -6.20
CA SER A 310 10.04 8.19 -6.65
C SER A 310 11.09 7.84 -7.70
N ARG A 311 11.68 6.65 -7.56
CA ARG A 311 12.64 6.06 -8.49
C ARG A 311 12.36 4.58 -8.68
N VAL A 312 12.78 4.08 -9.83
CA VAL A 312 12.66 2.69 -10.23
C VAL A 312 14.01 2.20 -10.68
N VAL A 313 14.34 0.96 -10.33
CA VAL A 313 15.55 0.28 -10.81
C VAL A 313 15.17 -1.13 -11.26
N PHE A 314 15.59 -1.48 -12.47
CA PHE A 314 15.45 -2.83 -13.00
C PHE A 314 16.63 -3.69 -12.54
N GLN A 315 16.35 -4.90 -12.07
CA GLN A 315 17.32 -5.85 -11.55
C GLN A 315 17.32 -7.12 -12.39
N MET A 316 18.30 -8.00 -12.14
CA MET A 316 18.33 -9.29 -12.83
C MET A 316 17.15 -10.16 -12.38
N PRO A 317 16.77 -11.17 -13.17
CA PRO A 317 15.64 -12.01 -12.84
C PRO A 317 15.77 -12.72 -11.49
N ASN A 318 14.66 -12.80 -10.74
CA ASN A 318 14.58 -13.43 -9.41
C ASN A 318 15.51 -12.83 -8.33
N GLU A 319 16.12 -11.66 -8.57
CA GLU A 319 16.87 -10.97 -7.52
C GLU A 319 15.88 -10.33 -6.53
N GLU A 320 15.78 -10.92 -5.34
CA GLU A 320 15.03 -10.35 -4.21
C GLU A 320 15.87 -9.34 -3.42
N ILE A 321 17.19 -9.56 -3.30
CA ILE A 321 18.11 -8.63 -2.65
C ILE A 321 18.41 -7.46 -3.59
N ILE A 322 18.30 -6.26 -3.02
CA ILE A 322 18.41 -5.03 -3.78
C ILE A 322 19.86 -4.62 -4.03
N ASN A 323 20.20 -4.32 -5.30
CA ASN A 323 21.47 -3.71 -5.70
C ASN A 323 21.38 -2.20 -6.03
N GLY A 324 20.16 -1.66 -6.16
CA GLY A 324 19.89 -0.29 -6.63
C GLY A 324 19.74 0.77 -5.54
N PHE A 325 19.91 0.43 -4.26
CA PHE A 325 19.62 1.35 -3.14
C PHE A 325 20.41 2.65 -3.23
N ARG A 326 21.69 2.55 -3.61
CA ARG A 326 22.58 3.70 -3.68
C ARG A 326 22.09 4.78 -4.64
N ILE A 327 21.65 4.39 -5.82
CA ILE A 327 21.19 5.31 -6.87
C ILE A 327 19.94 6.06 -6.40
N CYS A 328 18.97 5.32 -5.85
CA CYS A 328 17.70 5.89 -5.41
C CYS A 328 17.87 6.82 -4.20
N LEU A 329 18.66 6.40 -3.19
CA LEU A 329 18.85 7.20 -1.99
C LEU A 329 19.63 8.48 -2.28
N LEU A 330 20.72 8.43 -3.06
CA LEU A 330 21.48 9.64 -3.41
C LEU A 330 20.62 10.68 -4.13
N ALA A 331 19.82 10.25 -5.13
CA ALA A 331 18.90 11.13 -5.83
C ALA A 331 17.84 11.73 -4.89
N SER A 332 17.34 10.93 -3.94
CA SER A 332 16.35 11.37 -2.95
C SER A 332 16.92 12.37 -1.95
N LEU A 333 18.16 12.16 -1.49
CA LEU A 333 18.87 13.08 -0.60
C LEU A 333 19.17 14.41 -1.30
N GLN A 334 19.60 14.38 -2.55
CA GLN A 334 19.77 15.58 -3.38
C GLN A 334 18.45 16.33 -3.51
N LYS A 335 17.36 15.63 -3.85
CA LYS A 335 16.04 16.25 -3.98
C LYS A 335 15.53 16.83 -2.66
N TYR A 336 15.77 16.13 -1.56
CA TYR A 336 15.42 16.62 -0.23
C TYR A 336 16.20 17.90 0.11
N PHE A 337 17.49 17.96 -0.21
CA PHE A 337 18.31 19.16 -0.03
C PHE A 337 17.83 20.33 -0.89
N GLU A 338 17.44 20.09 -2.15
CA GLU A 338 16.84 21.12 -3.02
C GLU A 338 15.58 21.75 -2.41
N VAL A 339 14.75 20.94 -1.74
CA VAL A 339 13.45 21.36 -1.19
C VAL A 339 13.60 22.02 0.19
N ASN A 340 14.50 21.52 1.03
CA ASN A 340 14.60 21.91 2.45
C ASN A 340 15.84 22.74 2.78
N HIS A 341 16.79 22.86 1.85
CA HIS A 341 18.12 23.45 2.06
C HIS A 341 18.94 22.81 3.18
N ASN A 342 18.54 21.61 3.60
CA ASN A 342 19.20 20.77 4.60
C ASN A 342 18.98 19.30 4.24
N LEU A 343 19.86 18.41 4.69
CA LEU A 343 19.70 16.96 4.57
C LEU A 343 18.87 16.43 5.76
N PRO A 344 18.15 15.29 5.62
CA PRO A 344 17.37 14.74 6.72
C PRO A 344 18.29 14.22 7.84
N GLU A 345 17.97 14.51 9.09
CA GLU A 345 18.72 14.01 10.25
C GLU A 345 18.33 12.58 10.63
N LYS A 346 17.11 12.16 10.24
CA LYS A 346 16.56 10.84 10.53
C LYS A 346 15.97 10.22 9.28
N ILE A 347 16.28 8.96 9.05
CA ILE A 347 15.79 8.19 7.91
C ILE A 347 15.11 6.92 8.43
N VAL A 348 13.86 6.68 8.04
CA VAL A 348 13.15 5.43 8.35
C VAL A 348 12.82 4.74 7.05
N VAL A 349 13.34 3.53 6.85
CA VAL A 349 13.12 2.72 5.65
C VAL A 349 12.15 1.60 5.98
N TYR A 350 11.09 1.47 5.20
CA TYR A 350 10.18 0.34 5.21
C TYR A 350 10.39 -0.51 3.95
N ARG A 351 10.83 -1.75 4.13
CA ARG A 351 11.16 -2.70 3.06
C ARG A 351 10.14 -3.84 3.05
N ASP A 352 9.25 -3.86 2.05
CA ASP A 352 8.24 -4.92 1.86
C ASP A 352 8.78 -6.01 0.94
N GLY A 353 8.41 -7.28 1.17
CA GLY A 353 8.78 -8.40 0.30
C GLY A 353 10.11 -9.08 0.65
N VAL A 354 10.38 -9.28 1.94
CA VAL A 354 11.56 -10.02 2.44
C VAL A 354 11.10 -11.13 3.38
N SER A 355 11.58 -12.36 3.15
CA SER A 355 11.29 -13.51 4.01
C SER A 355 12.23 -13.59 5.22
N ASP A 356 11.86 -14.37 6.24
CA ASP A 356 12.68 -14.55 7.46
C ASP A 356 14.09 -15.06 7.14
N GLY A 357 14.22 -15.97 6.16
CA GLY A 357 15.51 -16.52 5.73
C GLY A 357 16.45 -15.51 5.07
N GLN A 358 15.96 -14.31 4.74
CA GLN A 358 16.73 -13.27 4.06
C GLN A 358 17.03 -12.05 4.93
N LEU A 359 16.53 -12.00 6.17
CA LEU A 359 16.75 -10.86 7.06
C LEU A 359 18.24 -10.56 7.26
N LYS A 360 19.04 -11.62 7.43
CA LYS A 360 20.49 -11.48 7.58
C LYS A 360 21.16 -10.96 6.30
N ALA A 361 20.69 -11.39 5.13
CA ALA A 361 21.18 -10.87 3.86
C ALA A 361 20.82 -9.39 3.66
N VAL A 362 19.64 -8.95 4.11
CA VAL A 362 19.27 -7.53 4.11
C VAL A 362 20.21 -6.72 5.02
N GLU A 363 20.50 -7.23 6.22
CA GLU A 363 21.45 -6.61 7.15
C GLU A 363 22.87 -6.50 6.56
N ASP A 364 23.36 -7.59 5.95
CA ASP A 364 24.76 -7.68 5.51
C ASP A 364 24.98 -7.05 4.11
N PHE A 365 23.93 -6.92 3.27
CA PHE A 365 24.06 -6.43 1.89
C PHE A 365 23.25 -5.17 1.54
N GLU A 366 21.99 -5.04 1.98
CA GLU A 366 21.15 -3.88 1.61
C GLU A 366 21.48 -2.66 2.48
N ILE A 367 21.55 -2.82 3.80
CA ILE A 367 21.82 -1.73 4.75
C ILE A 367 23.18 -1.04 4.49
N PRO A 368 24.30 -1.76 4.24
CA PRO A 368 25.58 -1.13 3.94
C PRO A 368 25.58 -0.26 2.67
N GLN A 369 24.71 -0.55 1.69
CA GLN A 369 24.56 0.32 0.52
C GLN A 369 24.01 1.69 0.89
N LEU A 370 23.06 1.74 1.83
CA LEU A 370 22.49 2.99 2.34
C LEU A 370 23.52 3.78 3.15
N LEU A 371 24.27 3.10 4.02
CA LEU A 371 25.32 3.73 4.84
C LEU A 371 26.40 4.38 3.96
N LYS A 372 26.83 3.71 2.89
CA LYS A 372 27.77 4.26 1.90
C LYS A 372 27.26 5.51 1.18
N CYS A 373 25.95 5.72 1.09
CA CYS A 373 25.41 6.98 0.54
C CYS A 373 25.71 8.17 1.46
N PHE A 374 25.75 7.96 2.77
CA PHE A 374 25.96 9.04 3.74
C PHE A 374 27.40 9.58 3.65
N GLU A 375 28.37 8.71 3.43
CA GLU A 375 29.78 9.05 3.21
C GLU A 375 30.01 9.97 2.00
N THR A 376 29.05 10.02 1.06
CA THR A 376 29.13 10.91 -0.11
C THR A 376 28.97 12.39 0.27
N PHE A 377 28.38 12.68 1.44
CA PHE A 377 28.15 14.04 1.93
C PHE A 377 29.09 14.35 3.10
N PRO A 378 29.92 15.42 3.03
CA PRO A 378 30.86 15.74 4.10
C PRO A 378 30.18 16.00 5.44
N ARG A 379 30.63 15.32 6.51
CA ARG A 379 30.11 15.46 7.89
C ARG A 379 28.61 15.14 8.02
N TYR A 380 28.09 14.25 7.17
CA TYR A 380 26.71 13.83 7.22
C TYR A 380 26.56 12.45 7.87
N GLU A 381 26.01 12.43 9.08
CA GLU A 381 25.80 11.22 9.88
C GLU A 381 24.34 11.14 10.33
N PRO A 382 23.39 10.87 9.41
CA PRO A 382 21.99 10.76 9.76
C PRO A 382 21.78 9.50 10.60
N LYS A 383 20.76 9.53 11.46
CA LYS A 383 20.33 8.32 12.15
C LYS A 383 19.34 7.55 11.29
N MET A 384 19.39 6.22 11.33
CA MET A 384 18.57 5.38 10.46
C MET A 384 17.84 4.29 11.25
N ALA A 385 16.59 4.02 10.87
CA ALA A 385 15.90 2.78 11.21
C ALA A 385 15.49 2.06 9.92
N PHE A 386 15.74 0.75 9.86
CA PHE A 386 15.39 -0.11 8.73
C PHE A 386 14.43 -1.19 9.21
N ILE A 387 13.21 -1.16 8.69
CA ILE A 387 12.09 -2.00 9.11
C ILE A 387 11.65 -2.86 7.93
N VAL A 388 11.76 -4.18 8.07
CA VAL A 388 11.20 -5.13 7.12
C VAL A 388 9.70 -5.30 7.40
N VAL A 389 8.89 -5.28 6.34
CA VAL A 389 7.43 -5.37 6.37
C VAL A 389 7.00 -6.69 5.73
N GLN A 390 6.35 -7.54 6.51
CA GLN A 390 5.87 -8.85 6.08
C GLN A 390 4.34 -8.92 6.19
N LYS A 391 3.68 -8.90 5.02
CA LYS A 391 2.21 -8.98 4.90
C LYS A 391 1.69 -10.38 4.55
N ARG A 392 2.56 -11.32 4.17
CA ARG A 392 2.18 -12.70 3.83
C ARG A 392 2.66 -13.64 4.94
N ILE A 393 1.90 -13.67 6.04
CA ILE A 393 2.20 -14.42 7.26
C ILE A 393 1.05 -15.35 7.60
N SER A 394 1.33 -16.46 8.30
CA SER A 394 0.30 -17.39 8.80
C SER A 394 -0.35 -16.92 10.10
N THR A 395 0.36 -16.08 10.86
CA THR A 395 -0.09 -15.40 12.08
C THR A 395 -1.43 -14.68 11.87
N THR A 396 -2.46 -15.09 12.61
CA THR A 396 -3.80 -14.49 12.58
C THR A 396 -4.24 -14.07 13.98
N LEU A 397 -4.65 -12.80 14.14
CA LEU A 397 -5.13 -12.18 15.37
C LEU A 397 -6.67 -12.27 15.52
N TYR A 398 -7.18 -12.72 16.68
CA TYR A 398 -8.62 -12.80 16.99
C TYR A 398 -8.99 -12.05 18.23
N SER A 399 -10.01 -11.18 18.18
CA SER A 399 -10.45 -10.56 19.41
C SER A 399 -11.19 -11.53 20.32
N CYS A 400 -10.99 -11.47 21.62
CA CYS A 400 -11.63 -12.33 22.60
C CYS A 400 -12.41 -11.44 23.59
N SER A 401 -13.65 -11.81 23.87
CA SER A 401 -14.49 -11.19 24.89
C SER A 401 -15.37 -12.26 25.50
N GLY A 402 -14.87 -12.91 26.55
CA GLY A 402 -15.43 -14.18 27.01
C GLY A 402 -15.21 -15.26 25.96
N ASP A 403 -16.22 -16.08 25.67
CA ASP A 403 -16.11 -17.16 24.67
C ASP A 403 -16.29 -16.71 23.22
N ARG A 404 -16.53 -15.41 22.98
CA ARG A 404 -16.75 -14.87 21.64
C ARG A 404 -15.46 -14.40 21.00
N PHE A 405 -15.16 -14.96 19.83
CA PHE A 405 -14.04 -14.57 19.01
C PHE A 405 -14.47 -13.62 17.88
N GLY A 406 -13.76 -12.51 17.73
CA GLY A 406 -14.04 -11.47 16.77
C GLY A 406 -12.80 -11.01 16.01
N THR A 407 -12.95 -9.87 15.33
CA THR A 407 -11.83 -9.22 14.64
C THR A 407 -11.17 -8.18 15.54
N PRO A 408 -9.84 -8.04 15.49
CA PRO A 408 -9.10 -6.92 16.09
C PRO A 408 -9.64 -5.55 15.69
N PRO A 409 -9.75 -4.56 16.60
CA PRO A 409 -9.88 -3.19 16.18
C PRO A 409 -8.57 -2.73 15.53
N PRO A 410 -8.65 -1.79 14.57
CA PRO A 410 -7.49 -1.13 14.00
C PRO A 410 -6.61 -0.47 15.10
N GLY A 411 -5.30 -0.49 14.90
CA GLY A 411 -4.32 -0.03 15.87
C GLY A 411 -3.86 -1.08 16.88
N THR A 412 -4.36 -2.32 16.81
CA THR A 412 -3.89 -3.40 17.70
C THR A 412 -2.44 -3.78 17.41
N ILE A 413 -1.62 -3.78 18.45
CA ILE A 413 -0.21 -4.18 18.48
C ILE A 413 -0.04 -5.43 19.34
N LEU A 414 0.80 -6.35 18.86
CA LEU A 414 1.36 -7.45 19.64
C LEU A 414 2.87 -7.48 19.42
N ASP A 415 3.64 -7.23 20.47
CA ASP A 415 5.09 -7.05 20.46
C ASP A 415 5.83 -7.95 21.47
N HIS A 416 5.15 -8.99 21.96
CA HIS A 416 5.70 -9.99 22.88
C HIS A 416 5.08 -11.37 22.66
N THR A 417 5.62 -12.38 23.36
CA THR A 417 5.18 -13.79 23.38
C THR A 417 5.36 -14.56 22.06
N VAL A 418 4.84 -14.02 20.96
CA VAL A 418 4.90 -14.63 19.61
C VAL A 418 5.94 -13.99 18.70
N THR A 419 6.67 -13.01 19.23
CA THR A 419 7.72 -12.27 18.54
C THR A 419 9.06 -13.01 18.56
N ASN A 420 9.99 -12.57 17.72
CA ASN A 420 11.31 -13.14 17.61
C ASN A 420 12.18 -12.80 18.86
N LYS A 421 13.13 -13.67 19.18
CA LYS A 421 14.11 -13.44 20.26
C LYS A 421 15.33 -12.64 19.81
N GLU A 422 15.68 -12.73 18.52
CA GLU A 422 16.89 -12.13 17.95
C GLU A 422 16.64 -10.71 17.44
N TRP A 423 15.41 -10.42 17.01
CA TRP A 423 15.04 -9.16 16.38
C TRP A 423 14.04 -8.39 17.22
N VAL A 424 14.05 -7.06 17.09
CA VAL A 424 12.98 -6.22 17.63
C VAL A 424 11.84 -6.17 16.61
N ASP A 425 10.77 -6.89 16.88
CA ASP A 425 9.64 -7.05 15.97
C ASP A 425 8.29 -6.82 16.67
N PHE A 426 7.26 -6.59 15.85
CA PHE A 426 5.88 -6.45 16.31
C PHE A 426 4.88 -6.74 15.19
N TYR A 427 3.68 -7.17 15.57
CA TYR A 427 2.53 -7.29 14.70
C TYR A 427 1.62 -6.07 14.87
N LEU A 428 1.12 -5.52 13.75
CA LEU A 428 0.16 -4.41 13.76
C LEU A 428 -1.05 -4.73 12.88
N MET A 429 -2.24 -4.60 13.47
CA MET A 429 -3.52 -4.56 12.79
C MET A 429 -3.83 -3.13 12.39
N ALA A 430 -3.32 -2.67 11.26
CA ALA A 430 -3.46 -1.27 10.86
C ALA A 430 -4.85 -0.90 10.33
N HIS A 431 -5.66 -1.85 9.89
CA HIS A 431 -6.88 -1.60 9.10
C HIS A 431 -8.08 -2.38 9.61
N HIS A 432 -9.28 -1.85 9.32
CA HIS A 432 -10.54 -2.51 9.64
C HIS A 432 -10.83 -3.62 8.63
N ILE A 433 -11.18 -4.80 9.13
CA ILE A 433 -11.56 -5.95 8.30
C ILE A 433 -13.07 -6.11 8.35
N ARG A 434 -13.72 -6.02 7.18
CA ARG A 434 -15.18 -6.12 7.07
C ARG A 434 -15.67 -7.57 7.10
N GLN A 435 -14.88 -8.48 6.53
CA GLN A 435 -15.18 -9.90 6.40
C GLN A 435 -13.86 -10.67 6.48
N GLY A 436 -13.85 -11.82 7.14
CA GLY A 436 -12.67 -12.66 7.33
C GLY A 436 -12.05 -12.58 8.73
N CYS A 437 -10.82 -13.05 8.85
CA CYS A 437 -10.05 -13.07 10.09
C CYS A 437 -9.04 -11.92 10.17
N GLY A 438 -8.60 -11.58 11.39
CA GLY A 438 -7.62 -10.53 11.63
C GLY A 438 -6.22 -10.89 11.12
N LEU A 439 -5.86 -10.47 9.91
CA LEU A 439 -4.52 -10.69 9.35
C LEU A 439 -3.59 -9.48 9.63
N PRO A 440 -2.71 -9.55 10.65
CA PRO A 440 -1.76 -8.48 10.91
C PRO A 440 -0.74 -8.33 9.79
N THR A 441 0.03 -7.26 9.91
CA THR A 441 1.32 -7.11 9.23
C THR A 441 2.41 -7.23 10.28
N HIS A 442 3.44 -8.00 9.98
CA HIS A 442 4.61 -8.20 10.83
C HIS A 442 5.70 -7.19 10.45
N TYR A 443 6.30 -6.54 11.43
CA TYR A 443 7.32 -5.51 11.25
C TYR A 443 8.55 -5.91 12.05
N ILE A 444 9.71 -5.96 11.39
CA ILE A 444 10.97 -6.39 12.00
C ILE A 444 11.99 -5.26 11.84
N SER A 445 12.45 -4.69 12.95
CA SER A 445 13.50 -3.66 12.95
C SER A 445 14.87 -4.33 12.84
N VAL A 446 15.39 -4.42 11.63
CA VAL A 446 16.69 -5.05 11.31
C VAL A 446 17.87 -4.14 11.69
N TYR A 447 17.68 -2.82 11.66
CA TYR A 447 18.72 -1.84 12.00
C TYR A 447 18.09 -0.60 12.63
N ASN A 448 18.66 -0.06 13.72
CA ASN A 448 18.13 1.15 14.37
C ASN A 448 19.21 1.94 15.11
N THR A 449 19.80 2.94 14.45
CA THR A 449 20.67 3.97 15.07
C THR A 449 19.89 5.25 15.41
N ALA A 450 18.61 5.33 15.04
CA ALA A 450 17.72 6.44 15.34
C ALA A 450 17.37 6.58 16.83
N ASN A 451 17.68 5.56 17.64
CA ASN A 451 17.27 5.45 19.05
C ASN A 451 15.76 5.68 19.23
N LEU A 452 14.98 5.31 18.21
CA LEU A 452 13.52 5.25 18.33
C LEU A 452 13.18 4.03 19.16
N SER A 453 12.45 4.23 20.26
CA SER A 453 11.94 3.14 21.08
C SER A 453 10.95 2.28 20.26
N PRO A 454 10.72 1.02 20.66
CA PRO A 454 9.70 0.18 20.01
C PRO A 454 8.33 0.88 19.92
N ASP A 455 7.89 1.57 20.97
CA ASP A 455 6.64 2.36 20.94
C ASP A 455 6.66 3.46 19.86
N HIS A 456 7.78 4.18 19.71
CA HIS A 456 7.92 5.19 18.66
C HIS A 456 7.87 4.58 17.26
N LEU A 457 8.50 3.42 17.04
CA LEU A 457 8.46 2.70 15.77
C LEU A 457 7.04 2.23 15.44
N GLN A 458 6.33 1.65 16.42
CA GLN A 458 4.95 1.19 16.28
C GLN A 458 4.01 2.34 15.93
N ARG A 459 4.09 3.46 16.67
CA ARG A 459 3.26 4.64 16.43
C ARG A 459 3.57 5.31 15.10
N LEU A 460 4.84 5.44 14.72
CA LEU A 460 5.22 5.97 13.41
C LEU A 460 4.67 5.08 12.28
N THR A 461 4.79 3.76 12.42
CA THR A 461 4.29 2.79 11.45
C THR A 461 2.78 2.90 11.29
N PHE A 462 2.03 2.99 12.40
CA PHE A 462 0.58 3.18 12.34
C PHE A 462 0.20 4.52 11.68
N LYS A 463 0.88 5.63 12.01
CA LYS A 463 0.68 6.93 11.34
C LYS A 463 0.94 6.84 9.83
N MET A 464 1.99 6.13 9.40
CA MET A 464 2.26 5.93 7.97
C MET A 464 1.17 5.13 7.25
N CYS A 465 0.44 4.25 7.93
CA CYS A 465 -0.71 3.56 7.35
C CYS A 465 -1.91 4.48 7.04
N HIS A 466 -1.94 5.70 7.57
CA HIS A 466 -2.97 6.71 7.28
C HIS A 466 -2.64 7.56 6.06
N MET A 467 -1.40 7.52 5.56
CA MET A 467 -0.88 8.47 4.57
C MET A 467 -1.08 8.03 3.11
N TYR A 468 -1.86 6.98 2.84
CA TYR A 468 -2.08 6.48 1.47
C TYR A 468 -3.29 7.13 0.81
N TRP A 469 -3.03 8.09 -0.06
CA TRP A 469 -4.04 8.99 -0.60
C TRP A 469 -5.08 8.40 -1.56
N ASN A 470 -4.87 7.21 -2.10
CA ASN A 470 -5.87 6.56 -2.95
C ASN A 470 -6.97 5.85 -2.12
N TRP A 471 -6.86 5.86 -0.79
CA TRP A 471 -7.85 5.29 0.13
C TRP A 471 -8.01 6.20 1.36
N PRO A 472 -9.14 6.91 1.53
CA PRO A 472 -9.40 7.76 2.69
C PRO A 472 -9.78 6.90 3.91
N GLY A 473 -8.80 6.16 4.39
CA GLY A 473 -8.82 5.25 5.53
C GLY A 473 -7.41 4.67 5.74
N THR A 474 -7.20 3.93 6.81
CA THR A 474 -5.94 3.21 7.00
C THR A 474 -5.79 2.05 6.03
N ILE A 475 -4.57 1.76 5.61
CA ILE A 475 -4.21 0.57 4.84
C ILE A 475 -3.34 -0.41 5.65
N ARG A 476 -3.20 -1.64 5.14
CA ARG A 476 -2.51 -2.74 5.84
C ARG A 476 -1.00 -2.55 6.03
N VAL A 477 -0.36 -1.78 5.16
CA VAL A 477 1.09 -1.49 5.16
C VAL A 477 1.31 0.02 5.12
N PRO A 478 2.47 0.54 5.54
CA PRO A 478 2.78 1.97 5.43
C PRO A 478 2.55 2.50 4.01
N ALA A 479 1.99 3.70 3.89
CA ALA A 479 1.81 4.40 2.61
C ALA A 479 3.05 4.38 1.71
N PRO A 480 4.27 4.67 2.19
CA PRO A 480 5.47 4.60 1.35
C PRO A 480 5.69 3.22 0.71
N CYS A 481 5.47 2.11 1.43
CA CYS A 481 5.53 0.76 0.84
C CYS A 481 4.46 0.54 -0.21
N LYS A 482 3.23 1.00 0.05
CA LYS A 482 2.14 0.86 -0.92
C LYS A 482 2.40 1.66 -2.19
N TYR A 483 2.99 2.85 -2.06
CA TYR A 483 3.43 3.66 -3.20
C TYR A 483 4.55 2.98 -3.97
N ALA A 484 5.58 2.46 -3.29
CA ALA A 484 6.67 1.70 -3.91
C ALA A 484 6.15 0.49 -4.71
N HIS A 485 5.23 -0.29 -4.12
CA HIS A 485 4.59 -1.42 -4.81
C HIS A 485 3.81 -0.98 -6.05
N LYS A 486 3.02 0.11 -5.96
CA LYS A 486 2.27 0.63 -7.12
C LYS A 486 3.20 1.10 -8.24
N LEU A 487 4.30 1.76 -7.90
CA LEU A 487 5.31 2.21 -8.83
C LEU A 487 6.06 1.04 -9.49
N ALA A 488 6.47 0.05 -8.70
CA ALA A 488 7.15 -1.16 -9.17
C ALA A 488 6.24 -1.97 -10.11
N PHE A 489 4.97 -2.17 -9.71
CA PHE A 489 3.96 -2.83 -10.53
C PHE A 489 3.74 -2.11 -11.87
N LEU A 490 3.53 -0.79 -11.85
CA LEU A 490 3.35 0.00 -13.07
C LEU A 490 4.57 -0.14 -13.99
N SER A 491 5.77 -0.01 -13.44
CA SER A 491 7.00 0.00 -14.24
C SER A 491 7.36 -1.38 -14.77
N GLY A 492 7.13 -2.42 -13.97
CA GLY A 492 7.40 -3.81 -14.32
C GLY A 492 6.37 -4.39 -15.29
N GLN A 493 5.07 -4.30 -14.98
CA GLN A 493 4.03 -4.95 -15.78
C GLN A 493 3.49 -4.10 -16.93
N VAL A 494 3.53 -2.77 -16.84
CA VAL A 494 2.81 -1.91 -17.78
C VAL A 494 3.77 -1.13 -18.68
N LEU A 495 4.78 -0.47 -18.09
CA LEU A 495 5.71 0.37 -18.85
C LEU A 495 6.85 -0.45 -19.47
N HIS A 496 7.33 -1.47 -18.75
CA HIS A 496 8.57 -2.20 -19.01
C HIS A 496 9.77 -1.26 -19.22
N SER A 497 9.78 -0.13 -18.51
CA SER A 497 10.77 0.94 -18.61
C SER A 497 10.69 1.82 -17.37
N GLU A 498 11.77 2.56 -17.09
CA GLU A 498 11.75 3.59 -16.05
C GLU A 498 10.85 4.75 -16.49
N PRO A 499 9.96 5.24 -15.60
CA PRO A 499 9.25 6.49 -15.86
C PRO A 499 10.22 7.65 -16.04
N ALA A 500 9.83 8.63 -16.84
CA ALA A 500 10.58 9.84 -17.06
C ALA A 500 10.82 10.61 -15.75
N ILE A 501 12.04 11.12 -15.58
CA ILE A 501 12.49 11.75 -14.33
C ILE A 501 11.66 12.98 -13.94
N GLN A 502 11.02 13.66 -14.91
CA GLN A 502 10.14 14.81 -14.70
C GLN A 502 8.88 14.48 -13.90
N LEU A 503 8.55 13.19 -13.74
CA LEU A 503 7.42 12.71 -12.95
C LEU A 503 7.83 12.21 -11.55
N SER A 504 9.13 12.21 -11.24
CA SER A 504 9.67 11.60 -10.02
C SER A 504 9.19 12.25 -8.73
N ASP A 505 8.86 13.55 -8.74
CA ASP A 505 8.35 14.33 -7.60
C ASP A 505 6.81 14.29 -7.46
N LYS A 506 6.14 13.43 -8.24
CA LYS A 506 4.69 13.28 -8.27
C LYS A 506 4.28 11.83 -8.07
N LEU A 507 3.09 11.63 -7.49
CA LEU A 507 2.46 10.31 -7.38
C LEU A 507 1.75 9.92 -8.69
N HIS A 508 2.45 10.07 -9.83
CA HIS A 508 1.92 9.85 -11.20
C HIS A 508 1.42 8.42 -11.44
N PHE A 509 1.93 7.46 -10.66
CA PHE A 509 1.65 6.03 -10.73
C PHE A 509 0.38 5.59 -9.98
N LEU A 510 -0.33 6.52 -9.32
CA LEU A 510 -1.54 6.20 -8.57
C LEU A 510 -2.72 5.71 -9.42
#